data_AF-A0A078SC36-F1
#
_entry.id   AF-A0A078SC36-F1
#
_cell.length_a   1.000
_cell.length_b   1.000
_cell.length_c   1.000
_cell.angle_alpha   90.00
_cell.angle_beta   90.00
_cell.angle_gamma   90.00
#
_symmetry.space_group_name_H-M   'P 1'
#
loop_
_entity.id
_entity.type
_entity.pdbx_description
1 polymer ?
#
loop_
_entity_poly.entity_id
_entity_poly.type
_entity_poly.pdbx_seq_one_letter_code
_entity_poly.pdbx_strand_id
1 'polypeptide(L)'
;MKEIQIKSIKKEGPFVIGELTIDGNAEIVRTEICEEFIQYAVTDRIDSFVLGLLMFAIKNGYDFTSELPITDELKYNLEAHLISPLCNTNQNFHRTCIDAPVISPVKRMAETVATGISCGIDSLYTIQQHTKETLPSSRRINSLA
;
A
#
# COMPACT_ATOMS: atom_id res chain seq x y z
N MET A 1 23.53 -2.98 -6.33
CA MET A 1 22.19 -2.37 -6.33
C MET A 1 21.57 -2.76 -5.01
N LYS A 2 20.96 -1.82 -4.28
CA LYS A 2 20.37 -2.14 -2.97
C LYS A 2 18.95 -2.66 -3.19
N GLU A 3 18.56 -3.63 -2.40
CA GLU A 3 17.33 -4.39 -2.66
C GLU A 3 16.56 -4.64 -1.37
N ILE A 4 15.24 -4.49 -1.46
CA ILE A 4 14.27 -4.94 -0.46
C ILE A 4 13.50 -6.09 -1.10
N GLN A 5 13.75 -7.30 -0.61
CA GLN A 5 13.05 -8.49 -1.08
C GLN A 5 11.95 -8.88 -0.10
N ILE A 6 10.70 -8.90 -0.54
CA ILE A 6 9.56 -9.34 0.28
C ILE A 6 9.36 -10.84 0.04
N LYS A 7 9.57 -11.65 1.08
CA LYS A 7 9.61 -13.11 0.99
C LYS A 7 8.27 -13.75 1.26
N SER A 8 7.62 -13.35 2.35
CA SER A 8 6.36 -13.94 2.76
C SER A 8 5.54 -12.92 3.54
N ILE A 9 4.22 -13.07 3.50
CA ILE A 9 3.28 -12.30 4.30
C ILE A 9 2.28 -13.30 4.88
N LYS A 10 2.11 -13.28 6.20
CA LYS A 10 1.19 -14.16 6.89
C LYS A 10 0.44 -13.43 7.99
N LYS A 11 -0.67 -14.04 8.38
CA LYS A 11 -1.52 -13.56 9.47
C LYS A 11 -1.40 -14.48 10.66
N GLU A 12 -1.14 -13.93 11.84
CA GLU A 12 -1.02 -14.67 13.10
C GLU A 12 -1.75 -13.91 14.22
N GLY A 13 -2.93 -14.38 14.62
CA GLY A 13 -3.76 -13.65 15.59
C GLY A 13 -4.10 -12.24 15.10
N PRO A 14 -3.90 -11.18 15.90
CA PRO A 14 -4.11 -9.80 15.48
C PRO A 14 -2.94 -9.21 14.67
N PHE A 15 -1.97 -10.01 14.24
CA PHE A 15 -0.77 -9.52 13.57
C PHE A 15 -0.74 -9.91 12.09
N VAL A 16 -0.27 -8.98 11.26
CA VAL A 16 0.28 -9.26 9.93
C VAL A 16 1.79 -9.24 10.05
N ILE A 17 2.42 -10.35 9.64
CA ILE A 17 3.86 -10.55 9.72
C ILE A 17 4.39 -10.66 8.30
N GLY A 18 5.31 -9.76 7.95
CA GLY A 18 6.07 -9.82 6.71
C GLY A 18 7.52 -10.20 6.99
N GLU A 19 8.01 -11.20 6.26
CA GLU A 19 9.42 -11.56 6.23
C GLU A 19 10.06 -10.91 5.00
N LEU A 20 11.14 -10.18 5.23
CA LEU A 20 11.85 -9.44 4.20
C LEU A 20 13.36 -9.68 4.30
N THR A 21 14.06 -9.33 3.23
CA THR A 21 15.52 -9.24 3.21
C THR A 21 15.91 -7.85 2.74
N ILE A 22 16.72 -7.14 3.52
CA ILE A 22 17.24 -5.82 3.18
C ILE A 22 18.76 -5.92 3.10
N ASP A 23 19.33 -5.71 1.90
CA ASP A 23 20.76 -5.88 1.64
C ASP A 23 21.31 -7.24 2.14
N GLY A 24 20.54 -8.31 1.94
CA GLY A 24 20.91 -9.67 2.37
C GLY A 24 20.63 -9.99 3.84
N ASN A 25 20.24 -9.01 4.66
CA ASN A 25 19.91 -9.21 6.07
C ASN A 25 18.44 -9.57 6.23
N ALA A 26 18.15 -10.63 6.98
CA ALA A 26 16.79 -11.06 7.26
C ALA A 26 16.13 -10.12 8.27
N GLU A 27 14.93 -9.65 7.93
CA GLU A 27 14.16 -8.69 8.70
C GLU A 27 12.71 -9.18 8.85
N ILE A 28 12.07 -8.81 9.96
CA ILE A 28 10.68 -9.14 10.23
C ILE A 28 9.93 -7.86 10.57
N VAL A 29 8.89 -7.55 9.80
CA VAL A 29 7.95 -6.47 10.10
C VAL A 29 6.69 -7.09 10.67
N ARG A 30 6.35 -6.70 11.89
CA ARG A 30 5.15 -7.13 12.59
C ARG A 30 4.22 -5.95 12.81
N THR A 31 3.05 -6.00 12.19
CA THR A 31 2.02 -4.96 12.30
C THR A 31 0.84 -5.51 13.08
N GLU A 32 0.50 -4.85 14.19
CA GLU A 32 -0.71 -5.13 14.94
C GLU A 32 -1.89 -4.44 14.27
N ILE A 33 -2.97 -5.19 14.04
CA ILE A 33 -4.22 -4.70 13.46
C ILE A 33 -5.30 -4.90 14.51
N CYS A 34 -6.17 -3.89 14.66
CA CYS A 34 -7.33 -4.01 15.55
C CYS A 34 -8.18 -5.23 15.20
N GLU A 35 -8.74 -5.88 16.22
CA GLU A 35 -9.48 -7.14 16.10
C GLU A 35 -10.65 -7.04 15.10
N GLU A 36 -11.28 -5.88 15.00
CA GLU A 36 -12.39 -5.62 14.07
C GLU A 36 -11.95 -5.69 12.58
N PHE A 37 -10.68 -5.36 12.30
CA PHE A 37 -10.16 -5.20 10.94
C PHE A 37 -9.27 -6.35 10.46
N ILE A 38 -8.74 -7.19 11.35
CA ILE A 38 -7.81 -8.27 11.01
C ILE A 38 -8.39 -9.30 10.02
N GLN A 39 -9.72 -9.44 9.98
CA GLN A 39 -10.42 -10.29 9.02
C GLN A 39 -10.32 -9.77 7.57
N TYR A 40 -10.10 -8.46 7.39
CA TYR A 40 -9.94 -7.80 6.09
C TYR A 40 -8.47 -7.61 5.70
N ALA A 41 -7.52 -8.03 6.53
CA ALA A 41 -6.10 -7.96 6.23
C ALA A 41 -5.76 -8.87 5.04
N VAL A 42 -5.14 -8.28 4.03
CA VAL A 42 -4.75 -8.95 2.79
C VAL A 42 -3.29 -9.36 2.88
N THR A 43 -2.99 -10.64 2.69
CA THR A 43 -1.64 -11.22 2.81
C THR A 43 -1.17 -11.96 1.56
N ASP A 44 -1.93 -11.90 0.47
CA ASP A 44 -1.62 -12.58 -0.80
C ASP A 44 -0.84 -11.68 -1.78
N ARG A 45 -0.52 -10.44 -1.38
CA ARG A 45 0.13 -9.42 -2.22
C ARG A 45 0.96 -8.44 -1.40
N ILE A 46 1.90 -7.78 -2.05
CA ILE A 46 2.92 -6.93 -1.40
C ILE A 46 2.53 -5.46 -1.20
N ASP A 47 1.30 -5.07 -1.59
CA ASP A 47 0.81 -3.68 -1.63
C ASP A 47 1.15 -2.85 -0.38
N SER A 48 0.84 -3.39 0.81
CA SER A 48 1.04 -2.69 2.09
C SER A 48 2.52 -2.48 2.42
N PHE A 49 3.37 -3.46 2.12
CA PHE A 49 4.81 -3.39 2.37
C PHE A 49 5.51 -2.45 1.41
N VAL A 50 5.15 -2.49 0.12
CA VAL A 50 5.67 -1.53 -0.86
C VAL A 50 5.29 -0.12 -0.43
N LEU A 51 4.01 0.14 -0.12
CA LEU A 51 3.57 1.48 0.27
C LEU A 51 4.24 1.95 1.57
N GLY A 52 4.33 1.09 2.59
CA GLY A 52 4.93 1.42 3.88
C GLY A 52 6.43 1.70 3.82
N LEU A 53 7.16 1.02 2.92
CA LEU A 53 8.61 1.17 2.77
C LEU A 53 9.02 2.07 1.60
N LEU A 54 8.07 2.55 0.78
CA LEU A 54 8.36 3.27 -0.46
C LEU A 54 9.29 4.47 -0.24
N MET A 55 8.98 5.33 0.73
CA MET A 55 9.79 6.51 1.00
C MET A 55 11.18 6.15 1.55
N PHE A 56 11.31 5.04 2.26
CA PHE A 56 12.61 4.52 2.68
C PHE A 56 13.42 4.07 1.46
N ALA A 57 12.79 3.35 0.52
CA ALA A 57 13.44 2.87 -0.69
C ALA A 57 13.91 4.03 -1.59
N ILE A 58 13.04 5.00 -1.86
CA ILE A 58 13.34 6.18 -2.68
C ILE A 58 14.51 7.00 -2.09
N LYS A 59 14.52 7.20 -0.77
CA LYS A 59 15.55 8.03 -0.12
C LYS A 59 16.91 7.35 -0.03
N ASN A 60 16.94 6.02 0.03
CA ASN A 60 18.17 5.27 0.32
C ASN A 60 18.70 4.44 -0.85
N GLY A 61 18.02 4.48 -2.00
CA GLY A 61 18.48 3.85 -3.22
C GLY A 61 18.11 2.37 -3.37
N TYR A 62 16.96 1.96 -2.83
CA TYR A 62 16.49 0.57 -2.92
C TYR A 62 15.46 0.36 -4.02
N ASP A 63 15.51 -0.82 -4.60
CA ASP A 63 14.47 -1.41 -5.46
C ASP A 63 13.73 -2.54 -4.72
N PHE A 64 12.51 -2.84 -5.13
CA PHE A 64 11.70 -3.92 -4.56
C PHE A 64 11.70 -5.16 -5.45
N THR A 65 11.83 -6.34 -4.83
CA THR A 65 11.61 -7.62 -5.50
C THR A 65 10.70 -8.55 -4.69
N SER A 66 9.86 -9.33 -5.36
CA SER A 66 9.05 -10.36 -4.70
C SER A 66 8.49 -11.39 -5.67
N GLU A 67 8.31 -12.62 -5.18
CA GLU A 67 7.50 -13.65 -5.87
C GLU A 67 6.00 -13.47 -5.61
N LEU A 68 5.62 -12.78 -4.53
CA LEU A 68 4.24 -12.39 -4.26
C LEU A 68 3.85 -11.24 -5.19
N PRO A 69 2.60 -11.22 -5.68
CA PRO A 69 2.19 -10.20 -6.63
C PRO A 69 1.98 -8.85 -5.97
N ILE A 70 2.00 -7.79 -6.78
CA ILE A 70 1.50 -6.45 -6.45
C ILE A 70 0.22 -6.19 -7.25
N THR A 71 -0.72 -5.43 -6.69
CA THR A 71 -1.90 -4.99 -7.44
C THR A 71 -1.45 -4.14 -8.64
N ASP A 72 -1.94 -4.48 -9.84
CA ASP A 72 -1.61 -3.82 -11.11
C ASP A 72 -1.86 -2.30 -11.08
N GLU A 73 -3.04 -1.89 -10.60
CA GLU A 73 -3.43 -0.49 -10.45
C GLU A 73 -2.49 0.25 -9.48
N LEU A 74 -2.11 -0.38 -8.36
CA LEU A 74 -1.19 0.22 -7.40
C LEU A 74 0.20 0.41 -8.04
N LYS A 75 0.75 -0.62 -8.69
CA LYS A 75 2.06 -0.54 -9.34
C LYS A 75 2.09 0.60 -10.36
N TYR A 76 1.07 0.67 -11.22
CA TYR A 76 0.93 1.75 -12.21
C TYR A 76 0.88 3.13 -11.54
N ASN A 77 0.04 3.32 -10.52
CA ASN A 77 -0.09 4.60 -9.82
C ASN A 77 1.21 5.01 -9.14
N LEU A 78 1.92 4.07 -8.51
CA LEU A 78 3.20 4.33 -7.89
C LEU A 78 4.25 4.74 -8.92
N GLU A 79 4.45 3.95 -9.97
CA GLU A 79 5.49 4.18 -10.97
C GLU A 79 5.23 5.44 -11.82
N ALA A 80 4.00 5.61 -12.32
CA ALA A 80 3.65 6.69 -13.23
C ALA A 80 3.32 8.01 -12.53
N HIS A 81 2.63 7.95 -11.37
CA HIS A 81 2.01 9.13 -10.78
C HIS A 81 2.63 9.56 -9.44
N LEU A 82 3.46 8.73 -8.79
CA LEU A 82 4.12 9.10 -7.54
C LEU A 82 5.64 9.14 -7.66
N ILE A 83 6.29 8.01 -7.93
CA ILE A 83 7.75 7.88 -8.00
C ILE A 83 8.31 8.77 -9.09
N SER A 84 7.72 8.73 -10.29
CA SER A 84 8.19 9.51 -11.43
C SER A 84 8.19 11.03 -11.17
N PRO A 85 7.08 11.65 -10.73
CA PRO A 85 7.08 13.06 -10.35
C PRO A 85 8.05 13.39 -9.21
N LEU A 86 8.09 12.57 -8.14
CA LEU A 86 8.97 12.82 -6.98
C LEU A 86 10.44 12.89 -7.40
N CYS A 87 10.92 11.92 -8.17
CA CYS A 87 12.31 11.86 -8.62
C CYS A 87 12.65 12.96 -9.64
N ASN A 88 11.66 13.41 -10.43
CA ASN A 88 11.86 14.55 -11.34
C ASN A 88 12.03 15.87 -10.57
N THR A 89 11.42 16.00 -9.39
CA THR A 89 11.52 17.21 -8.56
C THR A 89 12.76 17.26 -7.66
N ASN A 90 13.31 16.10 -7.29
CA ASN A 90 14.47 16.00 -6.40
C ASN A 90 15.50 15.01 -6.95
N GLN A 91 16.65 15.52 -7.39
CA GLN A 91 17.72 14.72 -7.99
C GLN A 91 18.39 13.74 -6.99
N ASN A 92 18.20 13.94 -5.69
CA ASN A 92 18.73 13.02 -4.66
C ASN A 92 17.84 11.80 -4.46
N PHE A 93 16.65 11.75 -5.07
CA PHE A 93 15.75 10.62 -4.94
C PHE A 93 16.06 9.56 -5.98
N HIS A 94 16.13 8.31 -5.50
CA HIS A 94 16.27 7.15 -6.36
C HIS A 94 14.92 6.79 -6.97
N ARG A 95 14.93 6.50 -8.27
CA ARG A 95 13.77 6.01 -8.99
C ARG A 95 13.60 4.52 -8.73
N THR A 96 13.03 4.20 -7.57
CA THR A 96 12.73 2.83 -7.14
C THR A 96 11.92 2.09 -8.20
N CYS A 97 12.39 0.90 -8.55
CA CYS A 97 11.70 -0.06 -9.41
C CYS A 97 11.03 -1.16 -8.57
N ILE A 98 9.89 -1.66 -9.04
CA ILE A 98 9.15 -2.75 -8.40
C ILE A 98 9.11 -3.94 -9.36
N ASP A 99 9.88 -4.98 -9.08
CA ASP A 99 9.89 -6.23 -9.83
C ASP A 99 9.13 -7.31 -9.06
N ALA A 100 7.85 -7.48 -9.44
CA ALA A 100 6.96 -8.48 -8.87
C ALA A 100 5.87 -8.83 -9.91
N PRO A 101 5.31 -10.05 -9.86
CA PRO A 101 4.12 -10.37 -10.63
C PRO A 101 2.98 -9.38 -10.34
N VAL A 102 2.07 -9.22 -11.30
CA VAL A 102 0.89 -8.37 -11.10
C VAL A 102 -0.35 -9.21 -10.88
N ILE A 103 -1.26 -8.72 -10.03
CA ILE A 103 -2.58 -9.31 -9.80
C ILE A 103 -3.66 -8.22 -9.89
N SER A 104 -4.87 -8.62 -10.26
CA SER A 104 -6.01 -7.70 -10.24
C SER A 104 -6.34 -7.20 -8.82
N PRO A 105 -7.00 -6.04 -8.69
CA PRO A 105 -7.35 -5.47 -7.41
C PRO A 105 -8.20 -6.42 -6.55
N VAL A 106 -8.06 -6.28 -5.22
CA VAL A 106 -8.85 -7.04 -4.25
C VAL A 106 -10.33 -6.77 -4.50
N LYS A 107 -11.12 -7.84 -4.64
CA LYS A 107 -12.58 -7.69 -4.67
C LYS A 107 -13.06 -7.22 -3.31
N ARG A 108 -14.02 -6.31 -3.31
CA ARG A 108 -14.64 -5.77 -2.10
C ARG A 108 -15.03 -6.91 -1.13
N MET A 109 -14.45 -6.88 0.06
CA MET A 109 -14.65 -7.90 1.10
C MET A 109 -15.80 -7.57 2.07
N ALA A 110 -16.25 -6.31 2.11
CA ALA A 110 -17.30 -5.84 3.01
C ALA A 110 -18.08 -4.65 2.43
N GLU A 111 -19.24 -4.34 3.02
CA GLU A 111 -20.07 -3.21 2.62
C GLU A 111 -19.57 -1.85 3.13
N THR A 112 -18.55 -1.84 3.99
CA THR A 112 -17.94 -0.61 4.48
C THR A 112 -17.07 0.04 3.40
N VAL A 113 -17.30 1.33 3.16
CA VAL A 113 -16.44 2.20 2.33
C VAL A 113 -15.96 3.31 3.25
N ALA A 114 -14.72 3.18 3.69
CA ALA A 114 -14.12 4.10 4.65
C ALA A 114 -13.02 4.96 4.01
N THR A 115 -12.80 6.14 4.58
CA THR A 115 -11.63 6.97 4.30
C THR A 115 -11.00 7.40 5.60
N GLY A 116 -9.66 7.54 5.63
CA GLY A 116 -9.01 8.32 6.67
C GLY A 116 -9.34 9.81 6.49
N ILE A 117 -9.25 10.57 7.57
CA ILE A 117 -9.50 12.02 7.57
C ILE A 117 -8.28 12.76 8.13
N SER A 118 -7.55 13.48 7.27
CA SER A 118 -6.44 14.34 7.71
C SER A 118 -6.90 15.69 8.31
N CYS A 119 -8.22 15.92 8.36
CA CYS A 119 -8.88 17.17 8.73
C CYS A 119 -8.53 18.40 7.84
N GLY A 120 -7.85 18.18 6.71
CA GLY A 120 -7.62 19.21 5.69
C GLY A 120 -8.83 19.45 4.79
N ILE A 121 -8.81 20.56 4.04
CA ILE A 121 -9.89 20.95 3.13
C ILE A 121 -10.13 19.89 2.03
N ASP A 122 -9.07 19.22 1.57
CA ASP A 122 -9.17 18.17 0.55
C ASP A 122 -9.88 16.93 1.08
N SER A 123 -9.64 16.58 2.34
CA SER A 123 -10.37 15.49 3.02
C SER A 123 -11.85 15.86 3.18
N LEU A 124 -12.15 17.11 3.56
CA LEU A 124 -13.53 17.59 3.67
C LEU A 124 -14.24 17.56 2.30
N TYR A 125 -13.59 18.05 1.26
CA TYR A 125 -14.11 18.00 -0.11
C TYR A 125 -14.37 16.56 -0.55
N THR A 126 -13.44 15.64 -0.28
CA THR A 126 -13.60 14.22 -0.61
C THR A 126 -14.82 13.62 0.08
N ILE A 127 -14.98 13.85 1.39
CA ILE A 127 -16.16 13.38 2.15
C ILE A 127 -17.44 13.97 1.56
N GLN A 128 -17.47 15.28 1.28
CA GLN A 128 -18.64 15.94 0.69
C GLN A 128 -19.00 15.36 -0.68
N GLN A 129 -18.03 15.08 -1.53
CA GLN A 129 -18.29 14.50 -2.86
C GLN A 129 -18.75 13.05 -2.76
N HIS A 130 -18.17 12.28 -1.84
CA HIS A 130 -18.38 10.84 -1.73
C HIS A 130 -19.47 10.42 -0.74
N THR A 131 -20.20 11.35 -0.14
CA THR A 131 -21.39 11.04 0.69
C THR A 131 -22.71 11.29 -0.04
N LYS A 132 -22.67 11.80 -1.28
CA LYS A 132 -23.86 12.11 -2.08
C LYS A 132 -24.67 10.86 -2.41
N GLU A 133 -25.99 10.96 -2.29
CA GLU A 133 -26.92 9.86 -2.60
C GLU A 133 -26.92 9.45 -4.08
N THR A 134 -26.47 10.34 -4.96
CA THR A 134 -26.36 10.09 -6.41
C THR A 134 -25.25 9.10 -6.76
N LEU A 135 -24.35 8.78 -5.82
CA LEU A 135 -23.29 7.81 -6.05
C LEU A 135 -23.77 6.38 -5.82
N PRO A 136 -23.25 5.41 -6.60
CA PRO A 136 -23.43 3.99 -6.30
C PRO A 136 -22.97 3.68 -4.87
N SER A 137 -23.69 2.78 -4.19
CA SER A 137 -23.41 2.37 -2.81
C SER A 137 -21.97 1.93 -2.60
N SER A 138 -21.37 1.30 -3.61
CA SER A 138 -19.98 0.82 -3.61
C SER A 138 -18.91 1.94 -3.62
N ARG A 139 -19.30 3.18 -3.89
CA ARG A 139 -18.41 4.36 -3.95
C ARG A 139 -18.75 5.42 -2.91
N ARG A 140 -19.79 5.18 -2.11
CA ARG A 140 -20.30 6.12 -1.14
C ARG A 140 -19.65 5.86 0.22
N ILE A 141 -18.89 6.83 0.71
CA ILE A 141 -18.26 6.77 2.02
C ILE A 141 -19.36 6.68 3.09
N ASN A 142 -19.26 5.66 3.95
CA ASN A 142 -20.21 5.38 5.02
C ASN A 142 -19.53 5.20 6.40
N SER A 143 -18.21 5.31 6.46
CA SER A 143 -17.43 5.22 7.70
C SER A 143 -16.13 6.01 7.58
N LEU A 144 -15.52 6.34 8.71
CA LEU A 144 -14.15 6.87 8.77
C LEU A 144 -13.23 5.79 9.35
N ALA A 145 -12.00 5.73 8.84
CA ALA A 145 -10.96 4.81 9.30
C ALA A 145 -9.96 5.51 10.22
#